data_AF-A6G5I6-F1
#
_entry.id   AF-A6G5I6-F1
#
_cell.length_a   1.000
_cell.length_b   1.000
_cell.length_c   1.000
_cell.angle_alpha   90.00
_cell.angle_beta   90.00
_cell.angle_gamma   90.00
#
_symmetry.space_group_name_H-M   'P 1'
#
loop_
_entity.id
_entity.type
_entity.pdbx_description
1 polymer ?
#
loop_
_entity_poly.entity_id
_entity_poly.type
_entity_poly.pdbx_seq_one_letter_code
_entity_poly.pdbx_strand_id
1 'polypeptide(L)'
;MALAACADDTTTPGTENGDEIGTDTVADDTDTTTDDEVGTTDDTTDDATDDTTDDTTDDTTDDATTEDTTDDATTEDTTDDTTDMGETADTETTDPPPGDAMLRVLHLGVDAPPVDIYLDGGDMPVVADLAFESGTDYLTVPEGPHNVAIVPAGMPPDMAVLAVDVDLAADTMYSAVAHNYLDMLGVLALVDDDMGIAMGEIRYQVSHTAPDVGQVDIWLLADPPVPLIQDLDYGGTQQIDAPAGAIPIGVDVNDDMVPDVTFSVPDLGPDILVDVYAVNEAGGAPVFLLAHLPDGSTARIDADACGDGNITFGEICEPGQLGDETCETQGFPLGGTLGCSADCTAYDTSMCNAQECGNGMVEGTEVCDGDSVGCDTVNPDAYAASTNADCNGTCDAYDESACTSGTCCQNGGAGSCEVQAVLDCVCAQDAFCCNNSWDGLCVGAVDDCGGVCP
;
A
#
# COMPACT_ATOMS: atom_id res chain seq x y z
N MET A 1 -20.66 -23.66 -61.03
CA MET A 1 -21.56 -24.30 -60.04
C MET A 1 -21.73 -23.25 -58.95
N ALA A 2 -22.72 -22.33 -58.96
CA ALA A 2 -24.18 -22.51 -58.89
C ALA A 2 -24.55 -23.47 -57.74
N LEU A 3 -25.35 -23.13 -56.71
CA LEU A 3 -26.35 -22.06 -56.54
C LEU A 3 -26.81 -21.99 -55.06
N ALA A 4 -27.32 -20.81 -54.64
CA ALA A 4 -28.45 -20.47 -53.74
C ALA A 4 -28.52 -20.99 -52.27
N ALA A 5 -28.81 -20.20 -51.22
CA ALA A 5 -29.71 -19.06 -50.93
C ALA A 5 -31.18 -19.41 -50.62
N CYS A 6 -31.64 -19.13 -49.38
CA CYS A 6 -32.88 -18.42 -48.94
C CYS A 6 -33.17 -18.71 -47.43
N ALA A 7 -33.23 -17.69 -46.55
CA ALA A 7 -34.37 -16.82 -46.16
C ALA A 7 -35.32 -17.52 -45.15
N ASP A 8 -35.38 -17.06 -43.89
CA ASP A 8 -36.26 -16.00 -43.34
C ASP A 8 -37.68 -16.53 -43.04
N ASP A 9 -38.13 -16.43 -41.78
CA ASP A 9 -39.42 -15.82 -41.41
C ASP A 9 -39.71 -15.98 -39.90
N THR A 10 -40.13 -14.86 -39.34
CA THR A 10 -40.59 -14.54 -37.99
C THR A 10 -41.84 -15.30 -37.52
N THR A 11 -42.02 -15.45 -36.21
CA THR A 11 -43.25 -15.12 -35.42
C THR A 11 -43.30 -15.82 -34.04
N THR A 12 -43.38 -15.03 -32.97
CA THR A 12 -44.14 -15.31 -31.72
C THR A 12 -45.52 -14.64 -31.83
N PRO A 13 -46.55 -14.82 -30.95
CA PRO A 13 -46.57 -15.40 -29.59
C PRO A 13 -47.83 -16.26 -29.26
N GLY A 14 -47.94 -16.79 -28.02
CA GLY A 14 -49.22 -17.33 -27.51
C GLY A 14 -49.15 -18.09 -26.19
N THR A 15 -49.54 -17.41 -25.10
CA THR A 15 -49.92 -17.92 -23.78
C THR A 15 -51.15 -18.85 -23.86
N GLU A 16 -51.30 -19.80 -22.93
CA GLU A 16 -52.52 -20.07 -22.13
C GLU A 16 -52.45 -21.44 -21.41
N ASN A 17 -52.68 -21.39 -20.08
CA ASN A 17 -53.51 -22.27 -19.23
C ASN A 17 -53.27 -23.80 -19.31
N GLY A 18 -52.89 -24.50 -18.24
CA GLY A 18 -53.49 -24.46 -16.90
C GLY A 18 -54.41 -25.68 -16.75
N ASP A 19 -54.08 -26.63 -15.89
CA ASP A 19 -55.07 -27.46 -15.21
C ASP A 19 -54.49 -28.06 -13.92
N GLU A 20 -55.34 -28.04 -12.91
CA GLU A 20 -55.06 -28.30 -11.50
C GLU A 20 -55.31 -29.78 -11.11
N ILE A 21 -55.19 -30.02 -9.79
CA ILE A 21 -55.89 -30.96 -8.89
C ILE A 21 -54.80 -31.70 -8.07
N GLY A 22 -54.53 -31.31 -6.81
CA GLY A 22 -55.41 -31.44 -5.62
C GLY A 22 -55.18 -32.86 -5.04
N THR A 23 -54.68 -33.10 -3.84
CA THR A 23 -55.16 -32.77 -2.47
C THR A 23 -54.05 -33.26 -1.50
N ASP A 24 -53.81 -32.74 -0.30
CA ASP A 24 -54.62 -32.91 0.91
C ASP A 24 -53.91 -32.22 2.10
N THR A 25 -54.74 -31.80 3.05
CA THR A 25 -54.59 -31.19 4.39
C THR A 25 -53.34 -31.60 5.22
N VAL A 26 -52.83 -30.83 6.20
CA VAL A 26 -53.47 -30.34 7.44
C VAL A 26 -52.61 -29.23 8.10
N ALA A 27 -53.26 -28.36 8.87
CA ALA A 27 -52.68 -27.28 9.68
C ALA A 27 -51.90 -27.79 10.91
N ASP A 28 -50.93 -27.00 11.38
CA ASP A 28 -50.74 -26.75 12.81
C ASP A 28 -50.01 -25.42 13.06
N ASP A 29 -50.65 -24.57 13.87
CA ASP A 29 -50.13 -23.36 14.49
C ASP A 29 -49.34 -23.74 15.76
N THR A 30 -48.34 -22.93 16.13
CA THR A 30 -47.97 -22.51 17.52
C THR A 30 -46.51 -22.04 17.49
N ASP A 31 -46.25 -20.74 17.57
CA ASP A 31 -46.34 -19.84 18.73
C ASP A 31 -45.18 -19.99 19.73
N THR A 32 -44.61 -18.82 19.96
CA THR A 32 -43.58 -18.36 20.88
C THR A 32 -43.86 -18.69 22.35
N THR A 33 -42.81 -18.71 23.17
CA THR A 33 -42.74 -18.30 24.60
C THR A 33 -41.27 -18.46 25.05
N THR A 34 -40.55 -17.39 25.38
CA THR A 34 -40.42 -16.70 26.69
C THR A 34 -39.70 -17.53 27.76
N ASP A 35 -38.62 -17.00 28.32
CA ASP A 35 -38.43 -16.62 29.74
C ASP A 35 -37.25 -17.49 30.28
N ASP A 36 -36.36 -17.12 31.19
CA ASP A 36 -36.23 -15.98 32.08
C ASP A 36 -34.86 -16.06 32.81
N GLU A 37 -34.59 -15.01 33.59
CA GLU A 37 -33.68 -14.90 34.77
C GLU A 37 -32.21 -14.50 34.51
N VAL A 38 -31.75 -13.28 34.81
CA VAL A 38 -31.74 -12.49 36.07
C VAL A 38 -30.85 -13.08 37.17
N GLY A 39 -29.85 -12.29 37.58
CA GLY A 39 -29.04 -12.54 38.78
C GLY A 39 -27.95 -11.49 38.97
N THR A 40 -28.30 -10.35 39.56
CA THR A 40 -27.39 -9.32 40.09
C THR A 40 -26.84 -9.71 41.47
N THR A 41 -25.67 -9.17 41.81
CA THR A 41 -25.16 -8.71 43.15
C THR A 41 -23.63 -8.68 43.07
N ASP A 42 -22.87 -7.91 43.84
CA ASP A 42 -22.97 -6.62 44.52
C ASP A 42 -21.55 -6.41 45.10
N ASP A 43 -21.14 -5.15 45.20
CA ASP A 43 -20.15 -4.55 46.10
C ASP A 43 -18.78 -5.23 46.40
N THR A 44 -17.69 -4.50 46.15
CA THR A 44 -16.92 -3.84 47.23
C THR A 44 -15.80 -2.94 46.69
N THR A 45 -15.80 -1.73 47.25
CA THR A 45 -14.84 -0.62 47.18
C THR A 45 -13.64 -0.77 48.13
N ASP A 46 -12.49 -0.21 47.76
CA ASP A 46 -11.48 0.51 48.59
C ASP A 46 -10.42 1.03 47.60
N ASP A 47 -10.20 2.32 47.33
CA ASP A 47 -9.89 3.53 48.12
C ASP A 47 -8.45 3.61 48.68
N ALA A 48 -7.93 4.85 48.66
CA ALA A 48 -6.59 5.37 49.00
C ALA A 48 -5.55 5.36 47.85
N THR A 49 -5.21 6.46 47.16
CA THR A 49 -4.71 7.81 47.54
C THR A 49 -3.32 7.88 48.19
N ASP A 50 -2.46 8.65 47.51
CA ASP A 50 -1.58 9.71 48.00
C ASP A 50 -0.09 9.45 48.33
N ASP A 51 0.68 10.41 47.79
CA ASP A 51 1.79 11.13 48.41
C ASP A 51 3.26 10.87 47.97
N THR A 52 4.05 11.92 48.17
CA THR A 52 5.01 12.57 47.26
C THR A 52 6.48 12.47 47.73
N THR A 53 7.35 13.20 47.02
CA THR A 53 8.73 13.69 47.35
C THR A 53 9.89 12.72 47.08
N ASP A 54 10.83 13.03 46.17
CA ASP A 54 11.85 14.10 46.16
C ASP A 54 12.92 13.87 47.24
N ASP A 55 14.13 13.46 46.83
CA ASP A 55 15.35 14.01 47.44
C ASP A 55 16.57 13.83 46.51
N THR A 56 17.17 14.97 46.20
CA THR A 56 18.49 15.14 45.59
C THR A 56 19.62 14.99 46.62
N THR A 57 20.83 14.68 46.15
CA THR A 57 22.17 15.23 46.52
C THR A 57 23.22 14.12 46.39
N ASP A 58 24.25 14.22 45.54
CA ASP A 58 25.39 15.17 45.43
C ASP A 58 26.68 14.55 46.01
N ASP A 59 27.79 14.94 45.37
CA ASP A 59 29.17 15.01 45.84
C ASP A 59 30.18 13.88 45.52
N THR A 60 30.94 14.18 44.46
CA THR A 60 32.42 14.34 44.40
C THR A 60 33.40 13.16 44.40
N THR A 61 34.20 13.14 43.31
CA THR A 61 35.68 13.14 43.18
C THR A 61 36.48 12.37 44.25
N ASP A 62 37.55 11.64 43.94
CA ASP A 62 38.74 12.13 43.25
C ASP A 62 39.80 11.02 43.18
N ASP A 63 40.77 11.28 42.32
CA ASP A 63 42.18 10.95 42.42
C ASP A 63 42.74 9.64 41.84
N ALA A 64 43.77 9.90 41.04
CA ALA A 64 44.53 9.02 40.19
C ALA A 64 45.63 8.29 40.98
N THR A 65 46.24 7.28 40.35
CA THR A 65 47.70 7.09 40.45
C THR A 65 48.20 6.21 39.31
N THR A 66 49.20 6.73 38.61
CA THR A 66 49.99 6.11 37.56
C THR A 66 51.40 5.79 38.07
N GLU A 67 52.08 4.92 37.32
CA GLU A 67 53.52 4.59 37.33
C GLU A 67 54.04 3.73 38.51
N ASP A 68 54.71 2.60 38.24
CA ASP A 68 56.19 2.58 38.26
C ASP A 68 56.81 1.20 37.86
N THR A 69 57.71 1.28 36.87
CA THR A 69 59.02 0.60 36.72
C THR A 69 59.24 -0.92 36.58
N THR A 70 59.88 -1.23 35.42
CA THR A 70 61.13 -2.00 35.16
C THR A 70 61.33 -3.41 35.75
N ASP A 71 61.68 -4.39 34.90
CA ASP A 71 63.09 -4.83 34.82
C ASP A 71 63.40 -5.72 33.59
N ASP A 72 64.67 -5.65 33.22
CA ASP A 72 65.42 -6.21 32.10
C ASP A 72 65.69 -7.73 32.22
N ALA A 73 65.69 -8.46 31.10
CA ALA A 73 66.71 -9.47 30.75
C ALA A 73 66.30 -10.37 29.56
N THR A 74 67.15 -10.32 28.54
CA THR A 74 67.30 -11.30 27.46
C THR A 74 67.63 -12.71 27.96
N THR A 75 66.96 -13.73 27.40
CA THR A 75 67.52 -15.06 27.17
C THR A 75 67.00 -15.61 25.84
N GLU A 76 67.90 -15.83 24.89
CA GLU A 76 67.65 -16.75 23.80
C GLU A 76 67.71 -18.18 24.33
N ASP A 77 66.66 -18.96 24.09
CA ASP A 77 66.74 -20.41 24.13
C ASP A 77 65.92 -20.99 22.97
N THR A 78 66.61 -21.78 22.16
CA THR A 78 66.12 -22.44 20.96
C THR A 78 65.59 -23.81 21.34
N THR A 79 64.28 -24.04 21.26
CA THR A 79 63.72 -25.35 20.95
C THR A 79 62.35 -25.19 20.28
N ASP A 80 62.34 -25.52 19.00
CA ASP A 80 61.28 -26.25 18.28
C ASP A 80 60.20 -26.83 19.20
N ASP A 81 59.03 -26.19 19.21
CA ASP A 81 57.78 -26.82 19.61
C ASP A 81 56.67 -26.23 18.75
N THR A 82 56.25 -27.02 17.77
CA THR A 82 55.10 -26.76 16.90
C THR A 82 53.85 -26.70 17.76
N THR A 83 53.47 -25.50 18.17
CA THR A 83 52.14 -25.19 18.70
C THR A 83 51.46 -24.28 17.70
N ASP A 84 50.77 -24.94 16.76
CA ASP A 84 49.37 -24.67 16.44
C ASP A 84 48.87 -23.31 16.96
N MET A 85 49.20 -22.27 16.20
CA MET A 85 48.58 -20.97 16.35
C MET A 85 47.23 -21.06 15.66
N GLY A 86 46.24 -21.38 16.47
CA GLY A 86 44.83 -21.05 16.32
C GLY A 86 44.39 -20.75 14.90
N GLU A 87 43.83 -21.78 14.27
CA GLU A 87 42.76 -21.64 13.30
C GLU A 87 41.68 -20.76 13.95
N THR A 88 41.81 -19.45 13.73
CA THR A 88 40.70 -18.52 13.90
C THR A 88 39.66 -19.01 12.92
N ALA A 89 38.52 -19.46 13.47
CA ALA A 89 37.34 -19.86 12.71
C ALA A 89 37.23 -19.03 11.44
N ASP A 90 37.35 -19.71 10.30
CA ASP A 90 36.99 -19.16 9.01
C ASP A 90 35.62 -18.53 9.19
N THR A 91 35.57 -17.20 8.99
CA THR A 91 34.39 -16.57 8.43
C THR A 91 33.98 -17.43 7.24
N GLU A 92 32.77 -17.98 7.25
CA GLU A 92 32.16 -18.65 6.10
C GLU A 92 32.50 -17.84 4.83
N THR A 93 33.50 -18.30 4.06
CA THR A 93 33.93 -17.61 2.85
C THR A 93 32.87 -17.89 1.80
N THR A 94 32.25 -16.83 1.29
CA THR A 94 31.30 -16.88 0.16
C THR A 94 31.98 -17.22 -1.16
N ASP A 95 33.31 -17.22 -1.20
CA ASP A 95 34.10 -17.51 -2.39
C ASP A 95 34.29 -19.02 -2.61
N PRO A 96 34.32 -19.49 -3.88
CA PRO A 96 34.58 -20.89 -4.18
C PRO A 96 35.95 -21.37 -3.68
N PRO A 97 36.06 -22.62 -3.19
CA PRO A 97 37.35 -23.21 -2.86
C PRO A 97 38.29 -23.23 -4.08
N PRO A 98 39.61 -23.00 -3.91
CA PRO A 98 40.54 -22.97 -5.02
C PRO A 98 40.52 -24.24 -5.89
N GLY A 99 40.21 -24.09 -7.17
CA GLY A 99 40.12 -25.20 -8.13
C GLY A 99 38.76 -25.89 -8.21
N ASP A 100 37.79 -25.42 -7.43
CA ASP A 100 36.39 -25.80 -7.53
C ASP A 100 35.56 -24.61 -8.06
N ALA A 101 34.38 -24.90 -8.60
CA ALA A 101 33.30 -23.96 -8.85
C ALA A 101 32.21 -24.12 -7.78
N MET A 102 31.36 -23.12 -7.66
CA MET A 102 30.13 -23.20 -6.88
C MET A 102 28.94 -23.13 -7.82
N LEU A 103 28.01 -24.07 -7.68
CA LEU A 103 26.82 -24.18 -8.51
C LEU A 103 25.58 -24.22 -7.61
N ARG A 104 24.66 -23.29 -7.80
CA ARG A 104 23.30 -23.39 -7.27
C ARG A 104 22.31 -23.63 -8.39
N VAL A 105 21.20 -24.28 -8.07
CA VAL A 105 20.19 -24.66 -9.05
C VAL A 105 18.81 -24.13 -8.67
N LEU A 106 18.07 -23.66 -9.66
CA LEU A 106 16.70 -23.16 -9.53
C LEU A 106 15.79 -23.89 -10.53
N HIS A 107 14.62 -24.32 -10.06
CA HIS A 107 13.63 -24.97 -10.92
C HIS A 107 12.49 -24.03 -11.30
N LEU A 108 12.48 -23.60 -12.57
CA LEU A 108 11.43 -22.81 -13.22
C LEU A 108 10.86 -23.49 -14.47
N GLY A 109 10.98 -24.83 -14.55
CA GLY A 109 10.33 -25.59 -15.61
C GLY A 109 8.80 -25.54 -15.45
N VAL A 110 8.13 -24.77 -16.30
CA VAL A 110 6.67 -24.59 -16.27
C VAL A 110 6.01 -25.94 -16.57
N ASP A 111 4.98 -26.29 -15.79
CA ASP A 111 4.27 -27.57 -15.84
C ASP A 111 5.13 -28.81 -15.55
N ALA A 112 6.39 -28.65 -15.14
CA ALA A 112 7.26 -29.76 -14.76
C ALA A 112 7.01 -30.17 -13.29
N PRO A 113 6.98 -31.47 -12.98
CA PRO A 113 6.94 -31.94 -11.59
C PRO A 113 8.25 -31.58 -10.85
N PRO A 114 8.34 -31.83 -9.53
CA PRO A 114 9.61 -31.79 -8.82
C PRO A 114 10.68 -32.65 -9.51
N VAL A 115 11.93 -32.20 -9.48
CA VAL A 115 13.05 -32.81 -10.21
C VAL A 115 14.18 -33.23 -9.29
N ASP A 116 14.86 -34.30 -9.70
CA ASP A 116 16.17 -34.71 -9.21
C ASP A 116 17.25 -34.25 -10.21
N ILE A 117 18.36 -33.73 -9.69
CA ILE A 117 19.53 -33.32 -10.47
C ILE A 117 20.65 -34.32 -10.23
N TYR A 118 21.17 -34.90 -11.31
CA TYR A 118 22.31 -35.82 -11.29
C TYR A 118 23.51 -35.17 -11.97
N LEU A 119 24.70 -35.44 -11.43
CA LEU A 119 25.96 -34.96 -11.96
C LEU A 119 26.82 -36.15 -12.41
N ASP A 120 27.40 -36.07 -13.60
CA ASP A 120 28.36 -37.01 -14.19
C ASP A 120 27.92 -38.49 -14.18
N GLY A 121 26.61 -38.72 -14.29
CA GLY A 121 26.03 -40.06 -14.28
C GLY A 121 26.15 -40.79 -12.94
N GLY A 122 26.25 -40.04 -11.83
CA GLY A 122 26.20 -40.61 -10.48
C GLY A 122 24.93 -41.42 -10.21
N ASP A 123 25.01 -42.41 -9.32
CA ASP A 123 23.88 -43.28 -8.95
C ASP A 123 22.88 -42.59 -7.99
N MET A 124 23.27 -41.47 -7.38
CA MET A 124 22.43 -40.67 -6.48
C MET A 124 22.36 -39.23 -6.97
N PRO A 125 21.19 -38.58 -6.84
CA PRO A 125 21.07 -37.18 -7.21
C PRO A 125 21.89 -36.30 -6.25
N VAL A 126 22.50 -35.25 -6.80
CA VAL A 126 23.17 -34.20 -6.02
C VAL A 126 22.17 -33.22 -5.41
N VAL A 127 21.00 -33.07 -6.05
CA VAL A 127 19.83 -32.35 -5.53
C VAL A 127 18.61 -33.22 -5.76
N ALA A 128 17.82 -33.48 -4.73
CA ALA A 128 16.64 -34.34 -4.80
C ALA A 128 15.37 -33.55 -4.51
N ASP A 129 14.28 -33.91 -5.19
CA ASP A 129 12.93 -33.37 -4.95
C ASP A 129 12.86 -31.83 -5.01
N LEU A 130 13.61 -31.22 -5.94
CA LEU A 130 13.61 -29.76 -6.14
C LEU A 130 12.27 -29.35 -6.76
N ALA A 131 11.45 -28.64 -5.99
CA ALA A 131 10.14 -28.16 -6.41
C ALA A 131 10.24 -26.92 -7.31
N PHE A 132 9.19 -26.66 -8.08
CA PHE A 132 9.05 -25.41 -8.84
C PHE A 132 9.14 -24.20 -7.90
N GLU A 133 9.73 -23.09 -8.39
CA GLU A 133 10.04 -21.87 -7.63
C GLU A 133 11.05 -22.06 -6.48
N SER A 134 11.63 -23.26 -6.31
CA SER A 134 12.62 -23.53 -5.26
C SER A 134 14.04 -23.56 -5.80
N GLY A 135 14.95 -22.95 -5.04
CA GLY A 135 16.39 -22.94 -5.27
C GLY A 135 17.14 -23.85 -4.30
N THR A 136 18.46 -23.90 -4.45
CA THR A 136 19.38 -24.56 -3.52
C THR A 136 20.43 -23.58 -3.02
N ASP A 137 21.04 -23.91 -1.88
CA ASP A 137 22.37 -23.38 -1.56
C ASP A 137 23.37 -23.74 -2.65
N TYR A 138 24.53 -23.08 -2.65
CA TYR A 138 25.62 -23.45 -3.53
C TYR A 138 26.20 -24.82 -3.18
N LEU A 139 26.39 -25.62 -4.22
CA LEU A 139 27.07 -26.90 -4.20
C LEU A 139 28.49 -26.68 -4.73
N THR A 140 29.49 -27.17 -4.01
CA THR A 140 30.87 -27.21 -4.51
C THR A 140 31.00 -28.31 -5.55
N VAL A 141 31.43 -27.94 -6.76
CA VAL A 141 31.64 -28.84 -7.89
C VAL A 141 33.05 -28.63 -8.42
N PRO A 142 33.85 -29.68 -8.70
CA PRO A 142 35.18 -29.51 -9.29
C PRO A 142 35.16 -28.67 -10.57
N GLU A 143 36.27 -28.02 -10.91
CA GLU A 143 36.37 -27.35 -12.20
C GLU A 143 36.35 -28.34 -13.39
N GLY A 144 35.84 -27.88 -14.53
CA GLY A 144 35.91 -28.56 -15.82
C GLY A 144 34.55 -29.03 -16.36
N PRO A 145 34.57 -29.96 -17.32
CA PRO A 145 33.36 -30.41 -18.00
C PRO A 145 32.56 -31.38 -17.13
N HIS A 146 31.29 -31.05 -16.93
CA HIS A 146 30.32 -31.87 -16.22
C HIS A 146 29.08 -32.16 -17.07
N ASN A 147 28.51 -33.35 -16.89
CA ASN A 147 27.21 -33.68 -17.45
C ASN A 147 26.13 -33.52 -16.36
N VAL A 148 25.19 -32.61 -16.57
CA VAL A 148 24.05 -32.39 -15.69
C VAL A 148 22.82 -33.03 -16.29
N ALA A 149 22.16 -33.90 -15.54
CA ALA A 149 20.91 -34.55 -15.96
C ALA A 149 19.76 -34.14 -15.02
N ILE A 150 18.70 -33.60 -15.62
CA ILE A 150 17.46 -33.20 -14.94
C ILE A 150 16.44 -34.31 -15.16
N VAL A 151 15.92 -34.85 -14.07
CA VAL A 151 15.12 -36.08 -14.04
C VAL A 151 13.87 -35.83 -13.18
N PRO A 152 12.69 -36.35 -13.51
CA PRO A 152 11.55 -36.29 -12.58
C PRO A 152 11.89 -36.95 -11.24
N ALA A 153 11.51 -36.34 -10.12
CA ALA A 153 11.92 -36.78 -8.79
C ALA A 153 11.62 -38.28 -8.54
N GLY A 154 12.59 -38.99 -7.98
CA GLY A 154 12.54 -40.41 -7.67
C GLY A 154 12.75 -41.35 -8.86
N MET A 155 13.05 -40.83 -10.05
CA MET A 155 13.37 -41.62 -11.24
C MET A 155 14.90 -41.77 -11.41
N PRO A 156 15.37 -42.85 -12.07
CA PRO A 156 16.79 -43.06 -12.34
C PRO A 156 17.36 -42.09 -13.40
N PRO A 157 18.68 -41.85 -13.42
CA PRO A 157 19.31 -40.86 -14.31
C PRO A 157 19.16 -41.15 -15.81
N ASP A 158 18.90 -42.40 -16.22
CA ASP A 158 18.66 -42.76 -17.61
C ASP A 158 17.28 -42.31 -18.14
N MET A 159 16.42 -41.81 -17.25
CA MET A 159 15.10 -41.23 -17.57
C MET A 159 15.14 -39.69 -17.61
N ALA A 160 16.32 -39.09 -17.74
CA ALA A 160 16.47 -37.64 -17.85
C ALA A 160 15.58 -37.03 -18.93
N VAL A 161 14.85 -35.97 -18.56
CA VAL A 161 14.07 -35.16 -19.50
C VAL A 161 14.96 -34.17 -20.25
N LEU A 162 16.05 -33.74 -19.62
CA LEU A 162 17.08 -32.90 -20.20
C LEU A 162 18.45 -33.30 -19.64
N ALA A 163 19.44 -33.39 -20.52
CA ALA A 163 20.84 -33.56 -20.14
C ALA A 163 21.68 -32.52 -20.88
N VAL A 164 22.52 -31.81 -20.15
CA VAL A 164 23.34 -30.69 -20.66
C VAL A 164 24.79 -30.90 -20.22
N ASP A 165 25.72 -30.69 -21.15
CA ASP A 165 27.14 -30.61 -20.81
C ASP A 165 27.47 -29.15 -20.48
N VAL A 166 28.02 -28.92 -19.28
CA VAL A 166 28.45 -27.61 -18.79
C VAL A 166 29.95 -27.64 -18.53
N ASP A 167 30.64 -26.52 -18.73
CA ASP A 167 32.07 -26.37 -18.44
C ASP A 167 32.20 -25.32 -17.34
N LEU A 168 32.54 -25.76 -16.13
CA LEU A 168 32.61 -24.91 -14.95
C LEU A 168 34.05 -24.42 -14.76
N ALA A 169 34.24 -23.10 -14.73
CA ALA A 169 35.55 -22.54 -14.44
C ALA A 169 35.83 -22.59 -12.92
N ALA A 170 37.09 -22.85 -12.54
CA ALA A 170 37.51 -22.69 -11.16
C ALA A 170 37.23 -21.27 -10.64
N ASP A 171 37.03 -21.19 -9.34
CA ASP A 171 36.88 -19.95 -8.59
C ASP A 171 35.68 -19.11 -9.08
N THR A 172 34.66 -19.77 -9.66
CA THR A 172 33.48 -19.11 -10.24
C THR A 172 32.19 -19.65 -9.62
N MET A 173 31.27 -18.74 -9.30
CA MET A 173 29.92 -19.03 -8.82
C MET A 173 28.93 -19.00 -9.99
N TYR A 174 28.01 -19.97 -10.01
CA TYR A 174 27.01 -20.11 -11.07
C TYR A 174 25.60 -20.35 -10.52
N SER A 175 24.63 -19.65 -11.12
CA SER A 175 23.20 -19.94 -11.03
C SER A 175 22.73 -20.69 -12.26
N ALA A 176 22.40 -21.97 -12.11
CA ALA A 176 21.79 -22.77 -13.17
C ALA A 176 20.27 -22.85 -13.00
N VAL A 177 19.53 -22.44 -14.01
CA VAL A 177 18.07 -22.35 -13.96
C VAL A 177 17.45 -23.16 -15.07
N ALA A 178 16.66 -24.17 -14.70
CA ALA A 178 15.80 -24.86 -15.65
C ALA A 178 14.57 -23.99 -15.92
N HIS A 179 14.27 -23.65 -17.18
CA HIS A 179 13.17 -22.75 -17.54
C HIS A 179 12.40 -23.26 -18.77
N ASN A 180 11.30 -22.58 -19.11
CA ASN A 180 10.35 -22.93 -20.18
C ASN A 180 9.40 -24.08 -19.81
N TYR A 181 8.46 -24.41 -20.70
CA TYR A 181 7.57 -25.56 -20.56
C TYR A 181 8.34 -26.88 -20.61
N LEU A 182 7.82 -27.90 -19.92
CA LEU A 182 8.45 -29.23 -19.81
C LEU A 182 8.86 -29.86 -21.17
N ASP A 183 8.12 -29.65 -22.25
CA ASP A 183 8.43 -30.19 -23.57
C ASP A 183 9.49 -29.40 -24.35
N MET A 184 9.79 -28.18 -23.88
CA MET A 184 10.78 -27.25 -24.44
C MET A 184 11.79 -26.80 -23.37
N LEU A 185 11.99 -27.62 -22.33
CA LEU A 185 12.81 -27.28 -21.18
C LEU A 185 14.21 -26.85 -21.62
N GLY A 186 14.65 -25.70 -21.13
CA GLY A 186 15.97 -25.13 -21.34
C GLY A 186 16.71 -24.96 -20.02
N VAL A 187 18.02 -24.76 -20.10
CA VAL A 187 18.86 -24.38 -18.96
C VAL A 187 19.58 -23.09 -19.29
N LEU A 188 19.47 -22.12 -18.39
CA LEU A 188 20.26 -20.90 -18.38
C LEU A 188 21.31 -21.04 -17.27
N ALA A 189 22.60 -20.90 -17.61
CA ALA A 189 23.69 -20.91 -16.65
C ALA A 189 24.29 -19.50 -16.58
N LEU A 190 24.13 -18.86 -15.43
CA LEU A 190 24.53 -17.49 -15.16
C LEU A 190 25.78 -17.50 -14.29
N VAL A 191 26.69 -16.57 -14.52
CA VAL A 191 27.81 -16.31 -13.62
C VAL A 191 27.36 -15.29 -12.58
N ASP A 192 27.52 -15.64 -11.31
CA ASP A 192 27.17 -14.77 -10.19
C ASP A 192 28.40 -13.94 -9.81
N ASP A 193 28.61 -12.83 -10.51
CA ASP A 193 29.73 -11.90 -10.27
C ASP A 193 29.29 -10.74 -9.36
N ASP A 194 29.52 -10.91 -8.06
CA ASP A 194 29.26 -9.91 -7.02
C ASP A 194 30.41 -8.91 -6.84
N MET A 195 31.49 -9.03 -7.62
CA MET A 195 32.61 -8.11 -7.49
C MET A 195 32.23 -6.69 -7.90
N GLY A 196 32.66 -5.74 -7.08
CA GLY A 196 32.58 -4.31 -7.40
C GLY A 196 31.21 -3.68 -7.19
N ILE A 197 30.27 -4.37 -6.54
CA ILE A 197 29.02 -3.77 -6.05
C ILE A 197 29.39 -2.69 -5.02
N ALA A 198 28.82 -1.48 -5.18
CA ALA A 198 29.10 -0.40 -4.25
C ALA A 198 28.37 -0.60 -2.92
N MET A 199 28.93 -0.05 -1.84
CA MET A 199 28.32 -0.16 -0.51
C MET A 199 26.91 0.47 -0.50
N GLY A 200 25.92 -0.31 -0.05
CA GLY A 200 24.51 0.07 -0.03
C GLY A 200 23.79 -0.12 -1.37
N GLU A 201 24.42 -0.73 -2.36
CA GLU A 201 23.80 -1.12 -3.63
C GLU A 201 23.55 -2.62 -3.71
N ILE A 202 22.64 -3.01 -4.60
CA ILE A 202 22.33 -4.38 -4.97
C ILE A 202 22.54 -4.51 -6.48
N ARG A 203 23.12 -5.64 -6.91
CA ARG A 203 23.21 -6.01 -8.33
C ARG A 203 22.08 -6.96 -8.67
N TYR A 204 21.18 -6.53 -9.54
CA TYR A 204 20.15 -7.40 -10.11
C TYR A 204 20.66 -8.03 -11.39
N GLN A 205 20.67 -9.36 -11.44
CA GLN A 205 20.89 -10.13 -12.66
C GLN A 205 19.55 -10.56 -13.24
N VAL A 206 19.02 -9.73 -14.13
CA VAL A 206 17.64 -9.83 -14.63
C VAL A 206 17.60 -10.72 -15.86
N SER A 207 16.82 -11.78 -15.82
CA SER A 207 16.67 -12.77 -16.90
C SER A 207 15.23 -12.90 -17.34
N HIS A 208 14.99 -12.81 -18.65
CA HIS A 208 13.67 -13.04 -19.20
C HIS A 208 13.46 -14.53 -19.50
N THR A 209 12.83 -15.26 -18.57
CA THR A 209 12.58 -16.71 -18.69
C THR A 209 11.12 -17.10 -18.88
N ALA A 210 10.23 -16.11 -19.02
CA ALA A 210 8.79 -16.27 -19.14
C ALA A 210 8.41 -16.65 -20.59
N PRO A 211 8.05 -17.92 -20.90
CA PRO A 211 7.61 -18.27 -22.24
C PRO A 211 6.35 -17.51 -22.68
N ASP A 212 6.14 -17.45 -24.00
CA ASP A 212 5.01 -16.77 -24.65
C ASP A 212 4.91 -15.25 -24.41
N VAL A 213 5.85 -14.67 -23.68
CA VAL A 213 6.06 -13.23 -23.59
C VAL A 213 7.11 -12.84 -24.63
N GLY A 214 6.85 -11.73 -25.34
CA GLY A 214 7.75 -11.20 -26.37
C GLY A 214 9.01 -10.57 -25.77
N GLN A 215 9.75 -9.85 -26.60
CA GLN A 215 10.79 -8.96 -26.09
C GLN A 215 10.18 -7.92 -25.15
N VAL A 216 10.88 -7.56 -24.08
CA VAL A 216 10.39 -6.62 -23.06
C VAL A 216 11.37 -5.48 -22.79
N ASP A 217 10.83 -4.33 -22.44
CA ASP A 217 11.57 -3.22 -21.83
C ASP A 217 11.19 -3.10 -20.35
N ILE A 218 12.18 -2.81 -19.51
CA ILE A 218 12.00 -2.63 -18.07
C ILE A 218 12.28 -1.18 -17.71
N TRP A 219 11.33 -0.57 -17.02
CA TRP A 219 11.32 0.84 -16.64
C TRP A 219 11.27 0.98 -15.13
N LEU A 220 12.02 1.93 -14.58
CA LEU A 220 11.79 2.44 -13.24
C LEU A 220 10.58 3.37 -13.28
N LEU A 221 9.60 3.10 -12.42
CA LEU A 221 8.36 3.88 -12.31
C LEU A 221 8.59 5.15 -11.48
N ALA A 222 9.44 6.03 -12.00
CA ALA A 222 9.64 7.39 -11.50
C ALA A 222 8.75 8.40 -12.26
N ASP A 223 8.74 9.66 -11.82
CA ASP A 223 8.12 10.76 -12.55
C ASP A 223 9.19 11.72 -13.13
N PRO A 224 9.51 11.65 -14.44
CA PRO A 224 8.99 10.71 -15.46
C PRO A 224 9.64 9.31 -15.40
N PRO A 225 9.05 8.28 -16.05
CA PRO A 225 9.64 6.93 -16.10
C PRO A 225 11.04 6.91 -16.71
N VAL A 226 11.91 6.06 -16.17
CA VAL A 226 13.32 5.94 -16.60
C VAL A 226 13.58 4.52 -17.11
N PRO A 227 14.11 4.33 -18.35
CA PRO A 227 14.41 3.00 -18.85
C PRO A 227 15.58 2.40 -18.07
N LEU A 228 15.43 1.17 -17.58
CA LEU A 228 16.47 0.39 -16.90
C LEU A 228 17.14 -0.60 -17.87
N ILE A 229 16.32 -1.42 -18.53
CA ILE A 229 16.75 -2.42 -19.51
C ILE A 229 15.87 -2.26 -20.75
N GLN A 230 16.48 -2.26 -21.93
CA GLN A 230 15.76 -2.21 -23.20
C GLN A 230 16.07 -3.45 -24.03
N ASP A 231 15.13 -3.84 -24.88
CA ASP A 231 15.21 -4.93 -25.85
C ASP A 231 15.61 -6.28 -25.20
N LEU A 232 15.07 -6.61 -24.03
CA LEU A 232 15.38 -7.89 -23.36
C LEU A 232 14.59 -9.03 -24.01
N ASP A 233 15.27 -9.77 -24.88
CA ASP A 233 14.72 -10.97 -25.53
C ASP A 233 14.48 -12.11 -24.53
N TYR A 234 13.54 -13.01 -24.86
CA TYR A 234 13.38 -14.28 -24.17
C TYR A 234 14.70 -15.08 -24.14
N GLY A 235 15.11 -15.54 -22.96
CA GLY A 235 16.40 -16.18 -22.69
C GLY A 235 17.56 -15.19 -22.55
N GLY A 236 17.32 -13.89 -22.67
CA GLY A 236 18.30 -12.83 -22.43
C GLY A 236 18.48 -12.54 -20.95
N THR A 237 19.68 -12.08 -20.60
CA THR A 237 20.05 -11.65 -19.25
C THR A 237 20.84 -10.35 -19.31
N GLN A 238 20.53 -9.41 -18.41
CA GLN A 238 21.27 -8.17 -18.22
C GLN A 238 21.44 -7.88 -16.72
N GLN A 239 22.53 -7.22 -16.35
CA GLN A 239 22.79 -6.80 -14.98
C GLN A 239 22.56 -5.31 -14.81
N ILE A 240 21.97 -4.91 -13.68
CA ILE A 240 21.83 -3.52 -13.26
C ILE A 240 22.21 -3.38 -11.80
N ASP A 241 22.96 -2.33 -11.47
CA ASP A 241 23.25 -1.96 -10.08
C ASP A 241 22.28 -0.85 -9.67
N ALA A 242 21.70 -0.96 -8.47
CA ALA A 242 20.78 0.04 -7.93
C ALA A 242 20.97 0.18 -6.41
N PRO A 243 20.60 1.33 -5.81
CA PRO A 243 20.55 1.45 -4.35
C PRO A 243 19.62 0.40 -3.74
N ALA A 244 20.00 -0.15 -2.58
CA ALA A 244 19.14 -1.05 -1.83
C ALA A 244 17.85 -0.34 -1.36
N GLY A 245 16.75 -1.09 -1.31
CA GLY A 245 15.42 -0.59 -1.03
C GLY A 245 14.38 -1.17 -1.99
N ALA A 246 13.10 -0.88 -1.72
CA ALA A 246 12.02 -1.26 -2.62
C ALA A 246 12.05 -0.43 -3.92
N ILE A 247 11.82 -1.07 -5.06
CA ILE A 247 11.88 -0.45 -6.39
C ILE A 247 10.59 -0.77 -7.16
N PRO A 248 9.77 0.23 -7.51
CA PRO A 248 8.63 0.03 -8.40
C PRO A 248 9.13 0.00 -9.85
N ILE A 249 8.87 -1.10 -10.56
CA ILE A 249 9.25 -1.28 -11.96
C ILE A 249 8.03 -1.54 -12.83
N GLY A 250 8.12 -1.13 -14.08
CA GLY A 250 7.15 -1.41 -15.13
C GLY A 250 7.80 -2.22 -16.23
N VAL A 251 7.07 -3.17 -16.79
CA VAL A 251 7.49 -3.95 -17.95
C VAL A 251 6.58 -3.58 -19.12
N ASP A 252 7.17 -3.08 -20.19
CA ASP A 252 6.51 -2.84 -21.47
C ASP A 252 6.77 -4.07 -22.36
N VAL A 253 5.70 -4.76 -22.76
CA VAL A 253 5.79 -6.00 -23.56
C VAL A 253 5.46 -5.77 -25.03
N ASN A 254 5.16 -4.53 -25.42
CA ASN A 254 4.63 -4.21 -26.74
C ASN A 254 5.40 -3.07 -27.46
N ASP A 255 6.41 -2.48 -26.80
CA ASP A 255 7.31 -1.43 -27.31
C ASP A 255 6.55 -0.16 -27.72
N ASP A 256 5.55 0.23 -26.93
CA ASP A 256 4.84 1.52 -27.07
C ASP A 256 5.32 2.60 -26.07
N MET A 257 6.35 2.29 -25.28
CA MET A 257 6.94 3.12 -24.24
C MET A 257 6.00 3.34 -23.04
N VAL A 258 5.01 2.47 -22.86
CA VAL A 258 4.10 2.46 -21.71
C VAL A 258 4.17 1.09 -21.05
N PRO A 259 4.58 1.01 -19.77
CA PRO A 259 4.54 -0.25 -19.06
C PRO A 259 3.14 -0.88 -19.05
N ASP A 260 3.06 -2.15 -19.44
CA ASP A 260 1.82 -2.94 -19.50
C ASP A 260 1.51 -3.63 -18.16
N VAL A 261 2.56 -3.98 -17.42
CA VAL A 261 2.48 -4.62 -16.10
C VAL A 261 3.49 -3.96 -15.16
N THR A 262 3.12 -3.79 -13.89
CA THR A 262 3.97 -3.19 -12.88
C THR A 262 4.25 -4.18 -11.75
N PHE A 263 5.39 -3.99 -11.09
CA PHE A 263 5.82 -4.79 -9.96
C PHE A 263 6.44 -3.88 -8.90
N SER A 264 6.04 -4.08 -7.65
CA SER A 264 6.69 -3.50 -6.48
C SER A 264 7.74 -4.47 -5.93
N VAL A 265 8.97 -4.40 -6.45
CA VAL A 265 10.08 -5.24 -5.95
C VAL A 265 10.43 -4.79 -4.53
N PRO A 266 10.36 -5.69 -3.52
CA PRO A 266 10.65 -5.33 -2.13
C PRO A 266 12.15 -5.08 -1.93
N ASP A 267 12.52 -4.54 -0.76
CA ASP A 267 13.93 -4.48 -0.37
C ASP A 267 14.48 -5.89 -0.15
N LEU A 268 15.38 -6.32 -1.03
CA LEU A 268 16.04 -7.62 -0.98
C LEU A 268 17.37 -7.60 -0.20
N GLY A 269 17.77 -6.43 0.30
CA GLY A 269 18.99 -6.22 1.06
C GLY A 269 20.13 -5.56 0.25
N PRO A 270 21.09 -4.92 0.94
CA PRO A 270 22.25 -4.29 0.31
C PRO A 270 23.44 -5.25 0.16
N ASP A 271 24.40 -4.83 -0.66
CA ASP A 271 25.74 -5.42 -0.82
C ASP A 271 25.72 -6.86 -1.38
N ILE A 272 24.72 -7.19 -2.19
CA ILE A 272 24.50 -8.54 -2.73
C ILE A 272 24.21 -8.52 -4.22
N LEU A 273 24.47 -9.64 -4.88
CA LEU A 273 23.91 -9.98 -6.19
C LEU A 273 22.64 -10.81 -6.00
N VAL A 274 21.58 -10.47 -6.74
CA VAL A 274 20.33 -11.25 -6.78
C VAL A 274 19.97 -11.52 -8.23
N ASP A 275 19.71 -12.79 -8.56
CA ASP A 275 19.11 -13.13 -9.84
C ASP A 275 17.60 -12.92 -9.78
N VAL A 276 17.05 -12.28 -10.80
CA VAL A 276 15.60 -12.04 -10.92
C VAL A 276 15.13 -12.60 -12.25
N TYR A 277 14.16 -13.52 -12.18
CA TYR A 277 13.62 -14.22 -13.34
C TYR A 277 12.18 -13.81 -13.57
N ALA A 278 11.82 -13.46 -14.81
CA ALA A 278 10.42 -13.41 -15.22
C ALA A 278 9.91 -14.83 -15.48
N VAL A 279 8.77 -15.22 -14.91
CA VAL A 279 8.24 -16.60 -14.97
C VAL A 279 6.73 -16.57 -15.22
N ASN A 280 6.20 -17.55 -15.95
CA ASN A 280 4.75 -17.75 -16.09
C ASN A 280 4.28 -18.82 -15.13
N GLU A 281 3.04 -18.68 -14.66
CA GLU A 281 2.32 -19.81 -14.08
C GLU A 281 2.00 -20.90 -15.12
N ALA A 282 1.66 -22.08 -14.61
CA ALA A 282 1.10 -23.18 -15.37
C ALA A 282 -0.10 -22.70 -16.24
N GLY A 283 0.04 -22.76 -17.55
CA GLY A 283 -0.95 -22.23 -18.51
C GLY A 283 -0.65 -20.84 -19.08
N GLY A 284 0.50 -20.24 -18.76
CA GLY A 284 1.08 -19.09 -19.46
C GLY A 284 0.73 -17.72 -18.87
N ALA A 285 -0.17 -17.62 -17.89
CA ALA A 285 -0.47 -16.38 -17.18
C ALA A 285 -1.07 -16.70 -15.79
N PRO A 286 -0.88 -15.84 -14.77
CA PRO A 286 -0.13 -14.58 -14.80
C PRO A 286 1.40 -14.77 -14.91
N VAL A 287 2.09 -13.69 -15.24
CA VAL A 287 3.56 -13.59 -15.14
C VAL A 287 3.88 -13.02 -13.76
N PHE A 288 4.91 -13.56 -13.12
CA PHE A 288 5.47 -13.08 -11.87
C PHE A 288 7.00 -12.98 -11.97
N LEU A 289 7.62 -12.29 -11.02
CA LEU A 289 9.07 -12.29 -10.87
C LEU A 289 9.46 -13.21 -9.73
N LEU A 290 10.55 -13.94 -9.89
CA LEU A 290 11.15 -14.75 -8.84
C LEU A 290 12.58 -14.27 -8.60
N ALA A 291 12.85 -13.74 -7.42
CA ALA A 291 14.20 -13.43 -6.96
C ALA A 291 14.84 -14.66 -6.32
N HIS A 292 16.08 -14.96 -6.67
CA HIS A 292 16.90 -16.04 -6.09
C HIS A 292 18.08 -15.42 -5.33
N LEU A 293 17.97 -15.44 -4.00
CA LEU A 293 18.90 -14.77 -3.08
C LEU A 293 20.17 -15.60 -2.89
N PRO A 294 21.31 -14.99 -2.51
CA PRO A 294 22.60 -15.69 -2.35
C PRO A 294 22.56 -16.91 -1.41
N ASP A 295 21.63 -16.92 -0.45
CA ASP A 295 21.41 -18.02 0.50
C ASP A 295 20.53 -19.15 -0.06
N GLY A 296 20.31 -19.18 -1.37
CA GLY A 296 19.50 -20.19 -2.06
C GLY A 296 17.99 -20.04 -1.87
N SER A 297 17.54 -19.12 -1.02
CA SER A 297 16.12 -18.83 -0.84
C SER A 297 15.54 -18.08 -2.04
N THR A 298 14.23 -18.21 -2.23
CA THR A 298 13.51 -17.53 -3.29
C THR A 298 12.44 -16.61 -2.74
N ALA A 299 12.23 -15.49 -3.42
CA ALA A 299 11.17 -14.54 -3.13
C ALA A 299 10.33 -14.32 -4.39
N ARG A 300 9.06 -14.71 -4.32
CA ARG A 300 8.08 -14.46 -5.37
C ARG A 300 7.53 -13.05 -5.25
N ILE A 301 7.44 -12.36 -6.39
CA ILE A 301 6.96 -10.99 -6.53
C ILE A 301 5.90 -11.04 -7.62
N ASP A 302 4.63 -10.98 -7.21
CA ASP A 302 3.51 -10.94 -8.14
C ASP A 302 3.36 -9.53 -8.75
N ALA A 303 2.70 -9.45 -9.90
CA ALA A 303 2.37 -8.17 -10.52
C ALA A 303 1.42 -7.37 -9.63
N ASP A 304 1.63 -6.05 -9.57
CA ASP A 304 0.77 -5.14 -8.83
C ASP A 304 -0.66 -5.23 -9.37
N ALA A 305 -1.63 -5.45 -8.49
CA ALA A 305 -3.03 -5.56 -8.89
C ALA A 305 -3.98 -5.08 -7.80
N CYS A 306 -4.97 -4.29 -8.22
CA CYS A 306 -6.02 -3.84 -7.33
C CYS A 306 -6.75 -5.02 -6.66
N GLY A 307 -6.81 -4.99 -5.32
CA GLY A 307 -7.40 -6.05 -4.50
C GLY A 307 -6.39 -7.10 -4.00
N ASP A 308 -5.08 -6.90 -4.22
CA ASP A 308 -4.04 -7.80 -3.68
C ASP A 308 -3.73 -7.56 -2.19
N GLY A 309 -4.31 -6.50 -1.59
CA GLY A 309 -4.15 -6.15 -0.18
C GLY A 309 -2.92 -5.30 0.14
N ASN A 310 -2.16 -4.84 -0.85
CA ASN A 310 -1.04 -3.92 -0.69
C ASN A 310 -1.30 -2.68 -1.52
N ILE A 311 -1.14 -1.48 -0.96
CA ILE A 311 -1.18 -0.25 -1.77
C ILE A 311 0.17 -0.13 -2.48
N THR A 312 0.19 -0.41 -3.78
CA THR A 312 1.39 -0.45 -4.62
C THR A 312 1.47 0.74 -5.59
N PHE A 313 2.43 0.74 -6.52
CA PHE A 313 2.61 1.86 -7.44
C PHE A 313 1.38 2.06 -8.34
N GLY A 314 0.85 3.29 -8.39
CA GLY A 314 -0.33 3.63 -9.20
C GLY A 314 -1.66 3.45 -8.47
N GLU A 315 -1.65 2.79 -7.32
CA GLU A 315 -2.79 2.67 -6.42
C GLU A 315 -2.75 3.78 -5.37
N ILE A 316 -3.91 4.30 -5.03
CA ILE A 316 -4.05 5.21 -3.89
C ILE A 316 -4.71 4.51 -2.69
N CYS A 317 -5.36 3.39 -2.93
CA CYS A 317 -6.08 2.61 -1.95
C CYS A 317 -6.23 1.17 -2.42
N GLU A 318 -6.67 0.33 -1.49
CA GLU A 318 -7.02 -1.07 -1.68
C GLU A 318 -8.40 -1.34 -1.02
N PRO A 319 -9.16 -2.35 -1.44
CA PRO A 319 -10.36 -2.79 -0.73
C PRO A 319 -10.06 -3.14 0.74
N GLY A 320 -10.37 -2.20 1.64
CA GLY A 320 -10.14 -2.35 3.08
C GLY A 320 -8.86 -1.70 3.61
N GLN A 321 -8.02 -1.13 2.76
CA GLN A 321 -6.84 -0.35 3.16
C GLN A 321 -6.84 0.98 2.39
N LEU A 322 -7.15 2.08 3.09
CA LEU A 322 -7.42 3.38 2.46
C LEU A 322 -6.27 4.40 2.62
N GLY A 323 -5.14 4.01 3.18
CA GLY A 323 -3.98 4.91 3.36
C GLY A 323 -4.27 6.10 4.29
N ASP A 324 -4.94 5.85 5.42
CA ASP A 324 -5.40 6.84 6.41
C ASP A 324 -6.46 7.86 5.92
N GLU A 325 -6.97 7.70 4.69
CA GLU A 325 -8.05 8.56 4.17
C GLU A 325 -9.44 8.17 4.71
N THR A 326 -10.27 9.19 4.92
CA THR A 326 -11.67 9.07 5.37
C THR A 326 -12.59 9.92 4.50
N CYS A 327 -13.91 9.77 4.65
CA CYS A 327 -14.86 10.66 3.98
C CYS A 327 -14.58 12.14 4.34
N GLU A 328 -14.23 12.45 5.59
CA GLU A 328 -13.90 13.82 5.98
C GLU A 328 -12.68 14.38 5.25
N THR A 329 -11.62 13.59 5.08
CA THR A 329 -10.41 14.03 4.37
C THR A 329 -10.66 14.20 2.87
N GLN A 330 -11.61 13.45 2.31
CA GLN A 330 -12.08 13.56 0.93
C GLN A 330 -13.11 14.69 0.70
N GLY A 331 -13.37 15.53 1.70
CA GLY A 331 -14.23 16.72 1.59
C GLY A 331 -15.69 16.50 1.98
N PHE A 332 -16.01 15.41 2.68
CA PHE A 332 -17.35 15.11 3.19
C PHE A 332 -17.37 15.27 4.72
N PRO A 333 -17.66 16.48 5.25
CA PRO A 333 -17.47 16.81 6.67
C PRO A 333 -18.41 16.05 7.62
N LEU A 334 -19.45 15.40 7.10
CA LEU A 334 -20.38 14.57 7.85
C LEU A 334 -19.92 13.10 7.98
N GLY A 335 -18.73 12.78 7.46
CA GLY A 335 -18.18 11.43 7.45
C GLY A 335 -18.92 10.49 6.50
N GLY A 336 -18.98 9.21 6.85
CA GLY A 336 -19.56 8.15 6.03
C GLY A 336 -18.63 6.95 5.94
N THR A 337 -18.87 6.08 4.96
CA THR A 337 -17.95 4.97 4.66
C THR A 337 -17.22 5.28 3.37
N LEU A 338 -15.91 5.52 3.45
CA LEU A 338 -15.07 5.68 2.27
C LEU A 338 -14.76 4.31 1.68
N GLY A 339 -14.94 4.15 0.38
CA GLY A 339 -14.52 2.96 -0.35
C GLY A 339 -13.27 3.23 -1.19
N CYS A 340 -12.75 2.17 -1.80
CA CYS A 340 -11.76 2.26 -2.87
C CYS A 340 -12.44 1.93 -4.20
N SER A 341 -12.06 2.62 -5.28
CA SER A 341 -12.58 2.31 -6.62
C SER A 341 -12.16 0.90 -7.04
N ALA A 342 -12.91 0.30 -7.97
CA ALA A 342 -12.63 -1.06 -8.45
C ALA A 342 -11.31 -1.18 -9.22
N ASP A 343 -10.69 -0.06 -9.59
CA ASP A 343 -9.37 0.03 -10.23
C ASP A 343 -8.31 0.61 -9.30
N CYS A 344 -8.63 0.86 -8.03
CA CYS A 344 -7.74 1.37 -7.00
C CYS A 344 -7.07 2.75 -7.28
N THR A 345 -7.50 3.44 -8.34
CA THR A 345 -6.97 4.75 -8.75
C THR A 345 -7.68 5.95 -8.11
N ALA A 346 -8.81 5.71 -7.42
CA ALA A 346 -9.63 6.74 -6.79
C ALA A 346 -10.32 6.22 -5.54
N TYR A 347 -10.68 7.13 -4.62
CA TYR A 347 -11.58 6.77 -3.53
C TYR A 347 -13.02 6.75 -4.02
N ASP A 348 -13.77 5.73 -3.62
CA ASP A 348 -15.21 5.67 -3.84
C ASP A 348 -15.92 6.46 -2.72
N THR A 349 -16.38 7.66 -3.07
CA THR A 349 -17.09 8.56 -2.15
C THR A 349 -18.61 8.39 -2.21
N SER A 350 -19.14 7.38 -2.90
CA SER A 350 -20.59 7.19 -3.08
C SER A 350 -21.34 6.90 -1.77
N MET A 351 -20.63 6.41 -0.75
CA MET A 351 -21.14 6.14 0.59
C MET A 351 -20.67 7.17 1.62
N CYS A 352 -20.11 8.28 1.16
CA CYS A 352 -19.84 9.46 2.00
C CYS A 352 -21.07 10.35 2.09
N ASN A 353 -21.31 10.90 3.28
CA ASN A 353 -22.44 11.77 3.54
C ASN A 353 -22.10 13.19 3.06
N ALA A 354 -22.76 13.64 1.99
CA ALA A 354 -22.66 15.01 1.51
C ALA A 354 -23.50 15.94 2.39
N GLN A 355 -23.02 17.17 2.63
CA GLN A 355 -23.86 18.22 3.18
C GLN A 355 -24.92 18.61 2.14
N GLU A 356 -26.18 18.72 2.54
CA GLU A 356 -27.29 19.09 1.65
C GLU A 356 -27.96 20.38 2.11
N CYS A 357 -27.59 21.48 1.46
CA CYS A 357 -28.25 22.76 1.65
C CYS A 357 -29.72 22.72 1.24
N GLY A 358 -30.59 23.11 2.16
CA GLY A 358 -32.05 23.13 2.11
C GLY A 358 -32.76 21.92 2.73
N ASN A 359 -32.13 21.14 3.63
CA ASN A 359 -32.71 19.90 4.17
C ASN A 359 -33.40 20.06 5.55
N GLY A 360 -33.28 21.23 6.18
CA GLY A 360 -33.83 21.58 7.49
C GLY A 360 -32.96 21.24 8.71
N MET A 361 -31.73 20.78 8.54
CA MET A 361 -30.68 20.62 9.54
C MET A 361 -29.38 21.34 9.15
N VAL A 362 -28.98 22.35 9.94
CA VAL A 362 -27.63 22.94 9.81
C VAL A 362 -26.57 21.91 10.19
N GLU A 363 -25.79 21.45 9.22
CA GLU A 363 -24.82 20.37 9.40
C GLU A 363 -23.46 20.64 8.72
N GLY A 364 -22.40 20.00 9.23
CA GLY A 364 -21.07 20.10 8.63
C GLY A 364 -20.52 21.54 8.66
N THR A 365 -20.39 22.15 7.49
CA THR A 365 -19.86 23.51 7.33
C THR A 365 -20.92 24.58 7.12
N GLU A 366 -22.20 24.21 7.18
CA GLU A 366 -23.31 25.13 6.97
C GLU A 366 -23.45 26.16 8.10
N VAL A 367 -23.74 27.40 7.72
CA VAL A 367 -24.10 28.50 8.62
C VAL A 367 -25.63 28.59 8.78
N CYS A 368 -26.36 28.13 7.77
CA CYS A 368 -27.82 28.14 7.67
C CYS A 368 -28.27 27.00 6.76
N ASP A 369 -29.56 26.68 6.72
CA ASP A 369 -30.03 25.54 5.93
C ASP A 369 -31.33 25.82 5.16
N GLY A 370 -31.23 26.71 4.17
CA GLY A 370 -32.34 27.13 3.31
C GLY A 370 -33.42 28.01 3.96
N ASP A 371 -33.53 28.00 5.29
CA ASP A 371 -34.49 28.80 6.04
C ASP A 371 -34.05 30.27 6.18
N SER A 372 -34.99 31.19 5.96
CA SER A 372 -34.79 32.62 6.24
C SER A 372 -34.91 32.90 7.73
N VAL A 373 -33.96 33.64 8.30
CA VAL A 373 -34.00 34.10 9.69
C VAL A 373 -34.27 35.61 9.76
N GLY A 374 -34.66 36.12 10.92
CA GLY A 374 -34.76 37.57 11.12
C GLY A 374 -33.38 38.21 10.95
N CYS A 375 -33.29 39.38 10.29
CA CYS A 375 -32.01 40.05 10.09
C CYS A 375 -31.32 40.45 11.40
N ASP A 376 -32.10 40.70 12.45
CA ASP A 376 -31.62 40.91 13.82
C ASP A 376 -30.97 39.65 14.43
N THR A 377 -31.27 38.46 13.91
CA THR A 377 -30.60 37.21 14.31
C THR A 377 -29.20 37.11 13.71
N VAL A 378 -29.01 37.63 12.48
CA VAL A 378 -27.71 37.66 11.81
C VAL A 378 -26.80 38.75 12.38
N ASN A 379 -27.34 39.96 12.56
CA ASN A 379 -26.63 41.05 13.21
C ASN A 379 -27.61 41.99 13.95
N PRO A 380 -27.82 41.79 15.26
CA PRO A 380 -28.78 42.57 16.05
C PRO A 380 -28.37 44.04 16.24
N ASP A 381 -27.09 44.36 16.02
CA ASP A 381 -26.57 45.71 16.16
C ASP A 381 -26.75 46.55 14.89
N ALA A 382 -26.93 45.89 13.73
CA ALA A 382 -27.03 46.56 12.43
C ALA A 382 -28.43 46.54 11.82
N TYR A 383 -29.26 45.54 12.13
CA TYR A 383 -30.51 45.29 11.41
C TYR A 383 -31.74 45.19 12.30
N ALA A 384 -32.89 45.56 11.73
CA ALA A 384 -34.18 45.42 12.38
C ALA A 384 -34.77 44.02 12.22
N ALA A 385 -35.57 43.62 13.22
CA ALA A 385 -36.30 42.35 13.24
C ALA A 385 -37.47 42.28 12.22
N SER A 386 -37.76 43.36 11.51
CA SER A 386 -38.89 43.47 10.57
C SER A 386 -38.58 42.94 9.17
N THR A 387 -37.31 42.59 8.89
CA THR A 387 -36.84 41.99 7.63
C THR A 387 -36.13 40.67 7.88
N ASN A 388 -36.08 39.80 6.86
CA ASN A 388 -35.40 38.51 6.94
C ASN A 388 -34.15 38.49 6.06
N ALA A 389 -33.13 37.76 6.53
CA ALA A 389 -31.98 37.37 5.74
C ALA A 389 -32.22 35.95 5.23
N ASP A 390 -32.08 35.74 3.92
CA ASP A 390 -32.29 34.44 3.30
C ASP A 390 -31.00 33.62 3.38
N CYS A 391 -31.10 32.34 3.69
CA CYS A 391 -29.95 31.46 3.56
C CYS A 391 -29.53 31.37 2.08
N ASN A 392 -28.24 31.56 1.78
CA ASN A 392 -27.79 31.49 0.39
C ASN A 392 -27.81 30.05 -0.15
N GLY A 393 -27.70 29.88 -1.47
CA GLY A 393 -27.79 28.55 -2.10
C GLY A 393 -26.62 27.59 -1.84
N THR A 394 -25.57 28.05 -1.16
CA THR A 394 -24.42 27.25 -0.72
C THR A 394 -24.41 27.00 0.80
N CYS A 395 -25.39 27.55 1.52
CA CYS A 395 -25.56 27.48 2.96
C CYS A 395 -24.35 27.94 3.79
N ASP A 396 -23.39 28.67 3.20
CA ASP A 396 -22.18 29.17 3.85
C ASP A 396 -22.31 30.61 4.37
N ALA A 397 -23.42 31.29 4.06
CA ALA A 397 -23.76 32.61 4.59
C ALA A 397 -25.25 32.95 4.44
N TYR A 398 -25.70 33.95 5.20
CA TYR A 398 -26.99 34.61 4.97
C TYR A 398 -26.83 35.75 3.96
N ASP A 399 -27.77 35.87 3.02
CA ASP A 399 -27.93 37.03 2.14
C ASP A 399 -28.62 38.17 2.90
N GLU A 400 -27.82 39.15 3.31
CA GLU A 400 -28.26 40.33 4.06
C GLU A 400 -28.78 41.45 3.15
N SER A 401 -28.90 41.26 1.83
CA SER A 401 -29.29 42.32 0.89
C SER A 401 -30.73 42.85 1.11
N ALA A 402 -31.58 42.04 1.73
CA ALA A 402 -32.94 42.42 2.13
C ALA A 402 -33.00 43.06 3.54
N CYS A 403 -31.89 43.05 4.29
CA CYS A 403 -31.85 43.57 5.65
C CYS A 403 -31.82 45.09 5.69
N THR A 404 -32.64 45.67 6.57
CA THR A 404 -32.72 47.13 6.75
C THR A 404 -32.34 47.50 8.17
N SER A 405 -31.80 48.70 8.34
CA SER A 405 -31.45 49.29 9.64
C SER A 405 -32.66 49.75 10.48
N GLY A 406 -33.90 49.41 10.07
CA GLY A 406 -35.12 49.69 10.83
C GLY A 406 -35.60 51.14 10.80
N THR A 407 -36.50 51.46 11.73
CA THR A 407 -37.13 52.79 11.86
C THR A 407 -36.32 53.81 12.66
N CYS A 408 -35.07 53.51 13.03
CA CYS A 408 -34.23 54.36 13.88
C CYS A 408 -34.09 55.80 13.35
N CYS A 409 -34.22 55.98 12.04
CA CYS A 409 -34.09 57.25 11.33
C CYS A 409 -35.40 58.04 11.18
N GLN A 410 -36.49 57.61 11.84
CA GLN A 410 -37.79 58.26 11.74
C GLN A 410 -38.27 58.74 13.10
N ASN A 411 -38.92 59.91 13.13
CA ASN A 411 -39.58 60.40 14.32
C ASN A 411 -40.77 59.49 14.68
N GLY A 412 -40.94 59.23 15.97
CA GLY A 412 -41.99 58.35 16.49
C GLY A 412 -42.29 58.54 17.97
N GLY A 413 -43.04 57.60 18.53
CA GLY A 413 -43.28 57.52 19.97
C GLY A 413 -42.02 57.16 20.76
N ALA A 414 -42.14 57.11 22.08
CA ALA A 414 -41.06 56.69 22.96
C ALA A 414 -40.54 55.29 22.55
N GLY A 415 -39.23 55.16 22.32
CA GLY A 415 -38.59 53.91 21.94
C GLY A 415 -38.86 53.41 20.50
N SER A 416 -39.06 54.31 19.53
CA SER A 416 -39.43 53.93 18.15
C SER A 416 -38.30 53.39 17.27
N CYS A 417 -37.23 52.85 17.85
CA CYS A 417 -36.11 52.28 17.13
C CYS A 417 -36.17 50.75 17.20
N GLU A 418 -36.32 50.10 16.04
CA GLU A 418 -36.40 48.63 15.94
C GLU A 418 -35.05 47.93 16.17
N VAL A 419 -33.92 48.62 15.96
CA VAL A 419 -32.58 48.08 16.27
C VAL A 419 -32.28 48.33 17.73
N GLN A 420 -32.30 47.28 18.56
CA GLN A 420 -32.27 47.41 20.01
C GLN A 420 -30.96 48.03 20.52
N ALA A 421 -29.82 47.70 19.91
CA ALA A 421 -28.53 48.29 20.30
C ALA A 421 -28.48 49.81 20.05
N VAL A 422 -29.01 50.25 18.91
CA VAL A 422 -29.13 51.69 18.59
C VAL A 422 -30.11 52.36 19.53
N LEU A 423 -31.25 51.72 19.83
CA LEU A 423 -32.22 52.19 20.80
C LEU A 423 -31.55 52.41 22.16
N ASP A 424 -30.87 51.39 22.69
CA ASP A 424 -30.22 51.41 24.01
C ASP A 424 -29.11 52.45 24.09
N CYS A 425 -28.31 52.61 23.02
CA CYS A 425 -27.28 53.63 22.96
C CYS A 425 -27.86 55.05 22.95
N VAL A 426 -28.83 55.34 22.06
CA VAL A 426 -29.47 56.68 22.00
C VAL A 426 -30.18 56.97 23.32
N CYS A 427 -30.77 55.95 23.93
CA CYS A 427 -31.38 55.99 25.26
C CYS A 427 -30.41 56.32 26.38
N ALA A 428 -29.19 55.79 26.32
CA ALA A 428 -28.14 56.09 27.27
C ALA A 428 -27.61 57.53 27.11
N GLN A 429 -27.67 58.08 25.90
CA GLN A 429 -27.30 59.47 25.63
C GLN A 429 -28.38 60.46 26.05
N ASP A 430 -29.64 60.18 25.73
CA ASP A 430 -30.79 61.00 26.11
C ASP A 430 -32.01 60.13 26.50
N ALA A 431 -32.29 60.10 27.80
CA ALA A 431 -33.41 59.36 28.36
C ALA A 431 -34.78 59.85 27.84
N PHE A 432 -34.87 61.05 27.25
CA PHE A 432 -36.10 61.54 26.62
C PHE A 432 -36.54 60.65 25.44
N CYS A 433 -35.58 60.08 24.69
CA CYS A 433 -35.84 59.25 23.52
C CYS A 433 -36.58 57.94 23.84
N CYS A 434 -36.34 57.35 25.02
CA CYS A 434 -36.99 56.11 25.46
C CYS A 434 -38.25 56.33 26.29
N ASN A 435 -38.32 57.46 27.00
CA ASN A 435 -39.36 57.68 28.01
C ASN A 435 -40.47 58.61 27.53
N ASN A 436 -40.20 59.45 26.53
CA ASN A 436 -41.11 60.53 26.13
C ASN A 436 -41.42 60.51 24.64
N SER A 437 -40.42 60.65 23.77
CA SER A 437 -40.62 60.70 22.31
C SER A 437 -39.32 60.48 21.56
N TRP A 438 -39.40 59.78 20.43
CA TRP A 438 -38.29 59.69 19.48
C TRP A 438 -38.42 60.85 18.47
N ASP A 439 -37.71 61.95 18.71
CA ASP A 439 -37.78 63.15 17.87
C ASP A 439 -36.52 63.36 17.01
N GLY A 440 -36.40 64.52 16.35
CA GLY A 440 -35.29 64.80 15.45
C GLY A 440 -33.92 64.88 16.14
N LEU A 441 -33.87 65.05 17.47
CA LEU A 441 -32.63 64.96 18.23
C LEU A 441 -32.25 63.49 18.45
N CYS A 442 -33.22 62.62 18.73
CA CYS A 442 -33.01 61.18 18.82
C CYS A 442 -32.51 60.60 17.49
N VAL A 443 -33.14 60.98 16.37
CA VAL A 443 -32.69 60.59 15.02
C VAL A 443 -31.27 61.09 14.74
N GLY A 444 -30.92 62.30 15.17
CA GLY A 444 -29.58 62.85 14.98
C GLY A 444 -28.48 62.17 15.80
N ALA A 445 -28.83 61.45 16.88
CA ALA A 445 -27.89 60.70 17.72
C ALA A 445 -27.64 59.26 17.21
N VAL A 446 -28.38 58.81 16.19
CA VAL A 446 -28.28 57.44 15.64
C VAL A 446 -26.90 57.16 15.06
N ASP A 447 -26.34 58.10 14.29
CA ASP A 447 -25.02 57.94 13.65
C ASP A 447 -23.90 57.78 14.70
N ASP A 448 -23.99 58.52 15.82
CA ASP A 448 -23.04 58.42 16.94
C ASP A 448 -23.14 57.07 17.68
N CYS A 449 -24.27 56.38 17.54
CA CYS A 449 -24.52 55.06 18.08
C CYS A 449 -24.26 53.92 17.07
N GLY A 450 -23.67 54.22 15.92
CA GLY A 450 -23.34 53.23 14.90
C GLY A 450 -24.54 52.73 14.10
N GLY A 451 -25.73 53.30 14.30
CA GLY A 451 -26.88 53.04 13.44
C GLY A 451 -26.67 53.68 12.08
N VAL A 452 -27.04 52.97 11.02
CA VAL A 452 -26.86 53.46 9.64
C VAL A 452 -28.21 53.90 9.09
N CYS A 453 -28.35 55.18 8.75
CA CYS A 453 -29.53 55.66 8.04
C CYS A 453 -29.36 55.53 6.51
N PRO A 454 -30.32 54.94 5.78
CA PRO A 454 -30.26 54.84 4.32
C PRO A 454 -30.37 56.19 3.60
#